data_AF-Q5GIV8-F1
#
_entry.id   AF-Q5GIV8-F1
#
_cell.length_a   1.000
_cell.length_b   1.000
_cell.length_c   1.000
_cell.angle_alpha   90.00
_cell.angle_beta   90.00
_cell.angle_gamma   90.00
#
_symmetry.space_group_name_H-M   'P 1'
#
loop_
_entity.id
_entity.type
_entity.pdbx_description
1 polymer ?
#
loop_
_entity_poly.entity_id
_entity_poly.type
_entity_poly.pdbx_seq_one_letter_code
_entity_poly.pdbx_strand_id
1 'polypeptide(L)'
;NTKRANFTPDLGVNRTYTYTFDGSSNMIASATTPEQILFSKARDNSVNMPFFSNNRQQSSIFNHWINTTVSGHTGYSFQGFTCTNCPLMQLPLYFTFDSTKLEATQIPSDDNQVIYKIRQHPEIGVSFQLGISRNGAVDWLDNQLQRDEFLLTTLPIRFGDTADVSFQLRARLHLLTLPSSSKTIPMMQLPLGKIKLKKWEAKNQGVGRVSYIVQDRGSLDVQLNTPIISLIQQQRQCTLDSNPVNPNPVKLPA
;
A
#
# COMPACT_ATOMS: atom_id res chain seq x y z
N ASN A 1 -6.53 -16.91 0.47
CA ASN A 1 -5.16 -16.42 0.17
C ASN A 1 -4.20 -16.53 1.34
N THR A 2 -4.45 -17.43 2.29
CA THR A 2 -3.58 -17.65 3.45
C THR A 2 -2.57 -18.74 3.13
N LYS A 3 -1.29 -18.46 3.36
CA LYS A 3 -0.21 -19.43 3.17
C LYS A 3 -0.17 -20.38 4.36
N ARG A 4 -0.08 -21.68 4.08
CA ARG A 4 0.09 -22.75 5.07
C ARG A 4 1.45 -23.39 4.89
N ALA A 5 2.08 -23.79 5.99
CA ALA A 5 3.37 -24.43 5.92
C ALA A 5 3.22 -25.94 5.67
N ASN A 6 4.08 -26.47 4.81
CA ASN A 6 4.33 -27.90 4.67
C ASN A 6 5.36 -28.33 5.71
N PHE A 7 5.09 -29.42 6.42
CA PHE A 7 6.00 -30.00 7.38
C PHE A 7 6.89 -31.06 6.73
N THR A 8 8.19 -31.01 7.00
CA THR A 8 9.17 -31.99 6.52
C THR A 8 10.13 -32.36 7.65
N PRO A 9 10.07 -33.61 8.15
CA PRO A 9 11.03 -34.09 9.14
C PRO A 9 12.27 -34.70 8.47
N ASP A 10 13.44 -34.37 9.01
CA ASP A 10 14.68 -35.10 8.84
C ASP A 10 14.96 -35.87 10.14
N LEU A 11 14.97 -37.20 10.05
CA LEU A 11 15.09 -38.11 11.18
C LEU A 11 16.50 -38.70 11.32
N GLY A 12 17.50 -38.06 10.72
CA GLY A 12 18.91 -38.41 10.93
C GLY A 12 19.38 -38.29 12.38
N VAL A 13 20.68 -38.49 12.60
CA VAL A 13 21.33 -38.45 13.94
C VAL A 13 21.01 -37.14 14.68
N ASN A 14 20.97 -36.02 13.95
CA ASN A 14 20.42 -34.76 14.45
C ASN A 14 19.07 -34.53 13.76
N ARG A 15 17.99 -34.62 14.53
CA ARG A 15 16.63 -34.45 14.00
C ARG A 15 16.40 -32.99 13.62
N THR A 16 15.86 -32.75 12.42
CA THR A 16 15.51 -31.41 11.97
C THR A 16 14.06 -31.37 11.48
N TYR A 17 13.28 -30.44 12.01
CA TYR A 17 11.88 -30.25 11.67
C TYR A 17 11.71 -28.94 10.91
N THR A 18 11.33 -29.04 9.64
CA THR A 18 11.22 -27.89 8.74
C THR A 18 9.77 -27.60 8.40
N TYR A 19 9.35 -26.36 8.59
CA TYR A 19 8.05 -25.83 8.19
C TYR A 19 8.29 -24.84 7.05
N THR A 20 7.80 -25.17 5.85
CA THR A 20 8.03 -24.38 4.64
C THR A 20 6.72 -23.81 4.12
N PHE A 21 6.63 -22.48 4.06
CA PHE A 21 5.57 -21.80 3.32
C PHE A 21 5.96 -21.75 1.84
N ASP A 22 5.30 -22.57 1.02
CA ASP A 22 5.51 -22.61 -0.42
C ASP A 22 4.50 -21.74 -1.18
N GLY A 23 4.86 -21.34 -2.39
CA GLY A 23 4.02 -20.54 -3.29
C GLY A 23 3.90 -19.07 -2.88
N SER A 24 3.45 -18.23 -3.81
CA SER A 24 3.14 -16.82 -3.54
C SER A 24 1.62 -16.60 -3.49
N SER A 25 1.20 -15.57 -2.77
CA SER A 25 -0.21 -15.15 -2.73
C SER A 25 -0.33 -13.64 -2.95
N ASN A 26 -1.44 -13.19 -3.50
CA ASN A 26 -1.63 -11.78 -3.84
C ASN A 26 -2.57 -11.09 -2.83
N MET A 27 -2.16 -9.93 -2.35
CA MET A 27 -2.99 -8.97 -1.63
C MET A 27 -3.29 -7.80 -2.56
N ILE A 28 -4.55 -7.69 -2.98
CA ILE A 28 -4.97 -6.74 -4.01
C ILE A 28 -6.00 -5.77 -3.43
N ALA A 29 -5.70 -4.48 -3.47
CA ALA A 29 -6.70 -3.42 -3.35
C ALA A 29 -7.14 -2.98 -4.74
N SER A 30 -8.43 -2.77 -4.96
CA SER A 30 -8.94 -2.36 -6.27
C SER A 30 -10.07 -1.34 -6.12
N ALA A 31 -10.08 -0.34 -6.98
CA ALA A 31 -11.25 0.49 -7.21
C ALA A 31 -11.74 0.26 -8.63
N THR A 32 -13.03 0.01 -8.78
CA THR A 32 -13.68 -0.20 -10.08
C THR A 32 -14.44 1.03 -10.55
N THR A 33 -14.81 1.92 -9.63
CA THR A 33 -15.49 3.18 -9.94
C THR A 33 -14.50 4.15 -10.58
N PRO A 34 -14.75 4.62 -11.82
CA PRO A 34 -13.90 5.62 -12.46
C PRO A 34 -13.82 6.91 -11.65
N GLU A 35 -12.64 7.54 -11.65
CA GLU A 35 -12.41 8.82 -10.98
C GLU A 35 -12.25 9.93 -12.02
N GLN A 36 -12.94 11.05 -11.80
CA GLN A 36 -12.92 12.19 -12.72
C GLN A 36 -12.45 13.44 -12.00
N ILE A 37 -11.46 14.12 -12.58
CA ILE A 37 -10.93 15.38 -12.08
C ILE A 37 -11.07 16.44 -13.16
N LEU A 38 -11.76 17.52 -12.81
CA LEU A 38 -11.95 18.67 -13.69
C LEU A 38 -10.98 19.80 -13.30
N PHE A 39 -10.28 20.35 -14.29
CA PHE A 39 -9.32 21.44 -14.06
C PHE A 39 -9.38 22.49 -15.17
N SER A 40 -8.99 23.73 -14.87
CA SER A 40 -8.82 24.80 -15.87
C SER A 40 -7.48 25.50 -15.69
N LYS A 41 -6.83 25.86 -16.80
CA LYS A 41 -5.77 26.86 -16.79
C LYS A 41 -6.38 28.21 -17.18
N ALA A 42 -6.41 29.18 -16.26
CA ALA A 42 -6.67 30.58 -16.62
C ALA A 42 -5.32 31.25 -16.95
N ARG A 43 -5.27 32.06 -18.02
CA ARG A 43 -4.03 32.64 -18.56
C ARG A 43 -3.28 33.54 -17.55
N ASP A 44 -4.02 34.12 -16.60
CA ASP A 44 -3.51 35.13 -15.66
C ASP A 44 -3.55 34.70 -14.17
N ASN A 45 -3.83 33.42 -13.88
CA ASN A 45 -3.67 32.90 -12.51
C ASN A 45 -2.34 32.14 -12.42
N SER A 46 -1.42 32.68 -11.64
CA SER A 46 -0.16 32.01 -11.25
C SER A 46 -0.37 30.74 -10.40
N VAL A 47 -1.62 30.44 -10.03
CA VAL A 47 -1.99 29.29 -9.19
C VAL A 47 -2.79 28.29 -10.02
N ASN A 48 -2.17 27.13 -10.25
CA ASN A 48 -2.79 25.91 -10.75
C ASN A 48 -3.84 25.40 -9.74
N MET A 49 -5.04 25.99 -9.72
CA MET A 49 -6.11 25.52 -8.83
C MET A 49 -6.97 24.46 -9.54
N PRO A 50 -7.01 23.20 -9.06
CA PRO A 50 -8.11 22.31 -9.36
C PRO A 50 -9.41 22.94 -8.83
N PHE A 51 -10.53 22.77 -9.54
CA PHE A 51 -11.80 23.39 -9.13
C PHE A 51 -12.34 22.74 -7.85
N PHE A 52 -12.08 23.32 -6.68
CA PHE A 52 -12.92 23.18 -5.47
C PHE A 52 -12.84 24.45 -4.61
N SER A 53 -13.98 24.86 -4.07
CA SER A 53 -14.20 26.09 -3.31
C SER A 53 -13.68 26.01 -1.87
N ASN A 54 -12.39 25.75 -1.65
CA ASN A 54 -11.75 25.97 -0.35
C ASN A 54 -10.24 26.25 -0.53
N ASN A 55 -9.77 27.33 0.08
CA ASN A 55 -8.43 27.91 -0.02
C ASN A 55 -7.31 27.07 0.64
N ARG A 56 -7.20 25.77 0.32
CA ARG A 56 -6.01 24.98 0.65
C ARG A 56 -5.53 24.26 -0.59
N GLN A 57 -4.23 24.32 -0.86
CA GLN A 57 -3.56 23.43 -1.81
C GLN A 57 -3.72 21.99 -1.31
N GLN A 58 -4.86 21.36 -1.60
CA GLN A 58 -5.13 19.97 -1.25
C GLN A 58 -4.66 19.07 -2.37
N SER A 59 -3.62 18.29 -2.09
CA SER A 59 -3.06 17.22 -2.93
C SER A 59 -3.98 15.98 -2.99
N SER A 60 -5.13 16.01 -2.30
CA SER A 60 -6.12 14.94 -2.23
C SER A 60 -7.42 15.35 -2.93
N ILE A 61 -7.51 15.15 -4.25
CA ILE A 61 -8.80 15.17 -4.95
C ILE A 61 -9.49 13.79 -4.81
N PHE A 62 -8.72 12.75 -4.50
CA PHE A 62 -9.18 11.39 -4.31
C PHE A 62 -9.34 11.08 -2.80
N ASN A 63 -10.45 11.51 -2.21
CA ASN A 63 -10.64 11.45 -0.75
C ASN A 63 -10.93 10.04 -0.20
N HIS A 64 -11.24 9.07 -1.07
CA HIS A 64 -11.67 7.74 -0.66
C HIS A 64 -10.51 6.74 -0.63
N TRP A 65 -10.46 5.94 0.43
CA TRP A 65 -9.55 4.80 0.50
C TRP A 65 -9.99 3.71 -0.48
N ILE A 66 -9.06 3.28 -1.32
CA ILE A 66 -9.16 2.06 -2.10
C ILE A 66 -8.72 0.92 -1.19
N ASN A 67 -9.67 0.11 -0.75
CA ASN A 67 -9.41 -0.98 0.19
C ASN A 67 -9.17 -2.30 -0.54
N THR A 68 -8.63 -3.27 0.21
CA THR A 68 -8.44 -4.64 -0.26
C THR A 68 -9.77 -5.22 -0.75
N THR A 69 -9.82 -5.68 -2.01
CA THR A 69 -11.06 -6.19 -2.63
C THR A 69 -11.30 -7.66 -2.37
N VAL A 70 -10.26 -8.41 -2.00
CA VAL A 70 -10.43 -9.77 -1.51
C VAL A 70 -10.71 -9.71 0.00
N SER A 71 -11.99 -9.79 0.37
CA SER A 71 -12.41 -9.99 1.75
C SER A 71 -11.95 -11.38 2.22
N GLY A 72 -10.85 -11.46 2.98
CA GLY A 72 -10.44 -12.71 3.63
C GLY A 72 -8.92 -12.95 3.65
N HIS A 73 -8.32 -12.62 4.79
CA HIS A 73 -7.10 -13.18 5.35
C HIS A 73 -5.95 -13.55 4.39
N THR A 74 -5.46 -12.61 3.56
CA THR A 74 -4.16 -12.81 2.88
C THR A 74 -3.05 -12.73 3.93
N GLY A 75 -2.33 -13.82 4.17
CA GLY A 75 -1.47 -13.90 5.35
C GLY A 75 -0.83 -15.26 5.56
N TYR A 76 -0.46 -15.55 6.80
CA TYR A 76 0.19 -16.81 7.20
C TYR A 76 -0.67 -17.52 8.25
N SER A 77 -0.88 -18.81 8.03
CA SER A 77 -1.49 -19.68 9.02
C SER A 77 -0.44 -20.62 9.59
N PHE A 78 -0.35 -20.61 10.91
CA PHE A 78 0.58 -21.45 11.68
C PHE A 78 -0.13 -22.69 12.27
N GLN A 79 -1.36 -22.97 11.81
CA GLN A 79 -2.10 -24.15 12.19
C GLN A 79 -1.29 -25.42 11.86
N GLY A 80 -1.21 -26.35 12.82
CA GLY A 80 -0.53 -27.64 12.65
C GLY A 80 0.95 -27.63 13.02
N PHE A 81 1.49 -26.50 13.50
CA PHE A 81 2.82 -26.47 14.11
C PHE A 81 2.73 -27.19 15.45
N THR A 82 3.21 -28.43 15.55
CA THR A 82 3.13 -29.24 16.78
C THR A 82 4.51 -29.65 17.27
N CYS A 83 4.70 -29.68 18.58
CA CYS A 83 5.96 -30.04 19.20
C CYS A 83 5.84 -30.26 20.71
N THR A 84 6.72 -31.09 21.28
CA THR A 84 6.92 -31.27 22.73
C THR A 84 8.17 -30.50 23.19
N ASN A 85 8.02 -29.61 24.18
CA ASN A 85 9.11 -28.78 24.75
C ASN A 85 9.85 -27.88 23.75
N CYS A 86 9.10 -27.23 22.85
CA CYS A 86 9.68 -26.35 21.85
C CYS A 86 10.02 -24.94 22.35
N PRO A 87 11.03 -24.27 21.75
CA PRO A 87 11.26 -22.85 21.95
C PRO A 87 10.11 -22.01 21.38
N LEU A 88 9.97 -20.79 21.92
CA LEU A 88 9.09 -19.76 21.34
C LEU A 88 9.65 -19.31 19.99
N MET A 89 8.83 -19.29 18.94
CA MET A 89 9.23 -18.78 17.64
C MET A 89 9.05 -17.27 17.58
N GLN A 90 10.08 -16.56 17.12
CA GLN A 90 10.03 -15.14 16.82
C GLN A 90 10.13 -15.00 15.32
N LEU A 91 8.99 -14.84 14.65
CA LEU A 91 8.88 -14.93 13.19
C LEU A 91 8.78 -13.52 12.59
N PRO A 92 9.90 -12.94 12.09
CA PRO A 92 9.89 -11.58 11.57
C PRO A 92 9.42 -11.54 10.12
N LEU A 93 8.47 -10.64 9.87
CA LEU A 93 7.92 -10.36 8.56
C LEU A 93 8.45 -9.02 8.09
N TYR A 94 9.00 -9.00 6.88
CA TYR A 94 9.51 -7.79 6.26
C TYR A 94 8.65 -7.42 5.08
N PHE A 95 8.47 -6.11 4.88
CA PHE A 95 7.94 -5.57 3.64
C PHE A 95 9.10 -5.02 2.81
N THR A 96 9.16 -5.41 1.55
CA THR A 96 10.09 -4.89 0.55
C THR A 96 9.30 -4.05 -0.45
N PHE A 97 9.63 -2.77 -0.58
CA PHE A 97 8.99 -1.84 -1.50
C PHE A 97 9.44 -2.10 -2.95
N ASP A 98 8.51 -1.94 -3.90
CA ASP A 98 8.82 -2.04 -5.34
C ASP A 98 9.11 -0.64 -5.93
N SER A 99 10.39 -0.29 -6.01
CA SER A 99 10.86 0.99 -6.57
C SER A 99 10.92 1.04 -8.10
N THR A 100 10.57 -0.07 -8.78
CA THR A 100 10.65 -0.15 -10.25
C THR A 100 9.60 0.72 -10.94
N LYS A 101 8.40 0.82 -10.36
CA LYS A 101 7.27 1.61 -10.90
C LYS A 101 6.92 2.84 -10.06
N LEU A 102 7.45 2.92 -8.85
CA LEU A 102 7.11 3.94 -7.87
C LEU A 102 8.34 4.70 -7.39
N GLU A 103 8.16 6.00 -7.15
CA GLU A 103 9.21 6.89 -6.67
C GLU A 103 8.68 7.76 -5.54
N ALA A 104 9.34 7.75 -4.37
CA ALA A 104 8.91 8.55 -3.24
C ALA A 104 8.97 10.05 -3.58
N THR A 105 7.95 10.80 -3.16
CA THR A 105 7.89 12.26 -3.30
C THR A 105 8.13 12.94 -1.96
N GLN A 106 8.42 14.24 -2.00
CA GLN A 106 8.49 15.11 -0.82
C GLN A 106 7.14 15.83 -0.55
N ILE A 107 6.09 15.43 -1.26
CA ILE A 107 4.77 16.08 -1.16
C ILE A 107 4.09 15.52 0.10
N PRO A 108 3.64 16.38 1.03
CA PRO A 108 2.90 15.91 2.19
C PRO A 108 1.53 15.37 1.77
N SER A 109 1.14 14.24 2.35
CA SER A 109 -0.23 13.74 2.33
C SER A 109 -1.01 14.25 3.54
N ASP A 110 -2.32 14.42 3.40
CA ASP A 110 -3.21 14.86 4.48
C ASP A 110 -3.18 13.92 5.71
N ASP A 111 -2.88 12.63 5.52
CA ASP A 111 -2.72 11.65 6.62
C ASP A 111 -1.26 11.31 6.94
N ASN A 112 -0.32 12.21 6.62
CA ASN A 112 1.13 12.03 6.82
C ASN A 112 1.72 10.76 6.15
N GLN A 113 1.04 10.23 5.13
CA GLN A 113 1.57 9.14 4.31
C GLN A 113 2.56 9.68 3.26
N VAL A 114 3.55 8.87 2.90
CA VAL A 114 4.47 9.16 1.81
C VAL A 114 3.70 8.93 0.53
N ILE A 115 3.68 9.94 -0.32
CA ILE A 115 3.10 9.82 -1.64
C ILE A 115 4.19 9.35 -2.58
N TYR A 116 3.93 8.27 -3.30
CA TYR A 116 4.79 7.71 -4.33
C TYR A 116 4.26 8.09 -5.70
N LYS A 117 5.06 8.80 -6.48
CA LYS A 117 4.79 9.13 -7.88
C LYS A 117 4.79 7.85 -8.71
N ILE A 118 3.78 7.69 -9.56
CA ILE A 118 3.70 6.60 -10.53
C ILE A 118 4.58 6.97 -11.72
N ARG A 119 5.67 6.23 -11.96
CA ARG A 119 6.66 6.61 -12.98
C ARG A 119 6.07 6.73 -14.39
N GLN A 120 5.14 5.85 -14.75
CA GLN A 120 4.48 5.86 -16.06
C GLN A 120 3.50 7.05 -16.23
N HIS A 121 2.95 7.53 -15.11
CA HIS A 121 1.94 8.60 -15.06
C HIS A 121 2.32 9.60 -13.96
N PRO A 122 3.37 10.42 -14.18
CA PRO A 122 3.95 11.28 -13.15
C PRO A 122 2.99 12.36 -12.64
N GLU A 123 1.89 12.61 -13.36
CA GLU A 123 0.78 13.44 -12.90
C GLU A 123 0.03 12.86 -11.68
N ILE A 124 0.06 11.53 -11.48
CA ILE A 124 -0.60 10.84 -10.35
C ILE A 124 0.43 10.21 -9.41
N GLY A 125 0.11 10.24 -8.12
CA GLY A 125 0.79 9.51 -7.07
C GLY A 125 -0.16 8.58 -6.33
N VAL A 126 0.42 7.70 -5.53
CA VAL A 126 -0.29 6.80 -4.62
C VAL A 126 0.31 6.91 -3.23
N SER A 127 -0.51 6.96 -2.20
CA SER A 127 -0.10 6.64 -0.84
C SER A 127 -0.80 5.36 -0.41
N PHE A 128 -0.18 4.57 0.47
CA PHE A 128 -0.79 3.33 0.92
C PHE A 128 -0.36 2.99 2.35
N GLN A 129 -1.18 2.18 3.01
CA GLN A 129 -0.94 1.66 4.35
C GLN A 129 -1.21 0.17 4.39
N LEU A 130 -0.35 -0.52 5.13
CA LEU A 130 -0.52 -1.92 5.47
C LEU A 130 -1.15 -2.02 6.85
N GLY A 131 -2.16 -2.87 6.97
CA GLY A 131 -2.80 -3.24 8.22
C GLY A 131 -2.44 -4.67 8.58
N ILE A 132 -2.18 -4.93 9.86
CA ILE A 132 -2.03 -6.28 10.39
C ILE A 132 -3.33 -6.63 11.11
N SER A 133 -3.98 -7.70 10.67
CA SER A 133 -5.18 -8.21 11.32
C SER A 133 -4.87 -9.46 12.13
N ARG A 134 -5.15 -9.37 13.44
CA ARG A 134 -5.07 -10.46 14.41
C ARG A 134 -6.44 -10.61 15.07
N ASN A 135 -7.03 -11.79 14.96
CA ASN A 135 -8.36 -12.09 15.52
C ASN A 135 -9.48 -11.10 15.07
N GLY A 136 -9.36 -10.54 13.87
CA GLY A 136 -10.33 -9.62 13.28
C GLY A 136 -10.10 -8.13 13.54
N ALA A 137 -9.28 -7.76 14.53
CA ALA A 137 -8.88 -6.36 14.76
C ALA A 137 -7.72 -6.00 13.83
N VAL A 138 -7.79 -4.83 13.18
CA VAL A 138 -6.79 -4.35 12.21
C VAL A 138 -5.97 -3.22 12.80
N ASP A 139 -4.69 -3.47 13.00
CA ASP A 139 -3.69 -2.48 13.39
C ASP A 139 -3.10 -1.86 12.11
N TRP A 140 -3.50 -0.64 11.77
CA TRP A 140 -2.91 0.10 10.64
C TRP A 140 -1.52 0.61 11.01
N LEU A 141 -0.54 0.28 10.19
CA LEU A 141 0.84 0.65 10.44
C LEU A 141 1.10 2.08 9.97
N ASP A 142 1.74 2.85 10.85
CA ASP A 142 2.27 4.16 10.50
C ASP A 142 3.40 4.03 9.50
N ASN A 143 3.52 5.03 8.64
CA ASN A 143 4.42 4.96 7.52
C ASN A 143 5.88 5.01 7.97
N GLN A 144 6.60 3.90 7.77
CA GLN A 144 8.02 3.83 8.07
C GLN A 144 8.80 4.35 6.85
N LEU A 145 9.40 5.53 7.03
CA LEU A 145 10.18 6.27 6.04
C LEU A 145 11.14 5.39 5.22
N GLN A 146 11.04 5.54 3.89
CA GLN A 146 12.13 5.51 2.91
C GLN A 146 13.19 4.40 3.07
N ARG A 147 12.78 3.15 3.31
CA ARG A 147 13.68 2.01 3.10
C ARG A 147 13.11 1.03 2.11
N ASP A 148 13.98 0.51 1.25
CA ASP A 148 13.64 -0.52 0.26
C ASP A 148 13.10 -1.80 0.95
N GLU A 149 13.52 -2.08 2.18
CA GLU A 149 12.98 -3.14 3.04
C GLU A 149 12.88 -2.67 4.50
N PHE A 150 11.79 -2.99 5.18
CA PHE A 150 11.62 -2.73 6.62
C PHE A 150 10.88 -3.86 7.34
N LEU A 151 11.12 -3.97 8.66
CA LEU A 151 10.44 -4.92 9.53
C LEU A 151 8.99 -4.48 9.71
N LEU A 152 8.05 -5.30 9.24
CA LEU A 152 6.62 -5.05 9.37
C LEU A 152 6.14 -5.40 10.77
N THR A 153 6.50 -6.59 11.25
CA THR A 153 6.18 -7.09 12.58
C THR A 153 7.01 -8.33 12.90
N THR A 154 7.09 -8.69 14.17
CA THR A 154 7.60 -9.99 14.62
C THR A 154 6.48 -10.72 15.32
N LEU A 155 6.17 -11.93 14.86
CA LEU A 155 5.11 -12.74 15.44
C LEU A 155 5.70 -13.70 16.48
N PRO A 156 5.32 -13.56 17.76
CA PRO A 156 5.59 -14.57 18.76
C PRO A 156 4.58 -15.71 18.57
N ILE A 157 5.02 -16.84 18.02
CA ILE A 157 4.18 -18.02 17.79
C ILE A 157 4.69 -19.18 18.64
N ARG A 158 3.79 -19.84 19.37
CA ARG A 158 4.07 -21.11 20.05
C ARG A 158 3.62 -22.27 19.16
N PHE A 159 4.29 -23.40 19.33
CA PHE A 159 3.81 -24.66 18.74
C PHE A 159 2.49 -25.04 19.42
N GLY A 160 1.48 -25.36 18.61
CA GLY A 160 0.11 -25.64 19.03
C GLY A 160 -0.83 -24.45 18.82
N ASP A 161 -0.31 -23.24 18.57
CA ASP A 161 -1.13 -22.07 18.32
C ASP A 161 -1.90 -22.20 17.00
N THR A 162 -3.17 -21.80 17.03
CA THR A 162 -3.98 -21.59 15.82
C THR A 162 -3.92 -20.13 15.36
N ALA A 163 -2.89 -19.40 15.79
CA ALA A 163 -2.75 -17.99 15.47
C ALA A 163 -2.53 -17.84 13.97
N ASP A 164 -3.47 -17.16 13.31
CA ASP A 164 -3.34 -16.75 11.93
C ASP A 164 -3.08 -15.24 11.92
N VAL A 165 -2.09 -14.82 11.14
CA VAL A 165 -1.89 -13.41 10.83
C VAL A 165 -2.47 -13.15 9.45
N SER A 166 -3.15 -12.03 9.30
CA SER A 166 -3.53 -11.55 7.98
C SER A 166 -3.16 -10.10 7.78
N PHE A 167 -3.05 -9.70 6.53
CA PHE A 167 -2.71 -8.36 6.13
C PHE A 167 -3.85 -7.74 5.34
N GLN A 168 -3.96 -6.42 5.46
CA GLN A 168 -4.84 -5.61 4.67
C GLN A 168 -4.04 -4.48 4.03
N LEU A 169 -4.50 -4.05 2.86
CA LEU A 169 -3.99 -2.90 2.13
C LEU A 169 -5.12 -1.88 1.99
N ARG A 170 -4.79 -0.62 2.24
CA ARG A 170 -5.57 0.52 1.77
C ARG A 170 -4.66 1.50 1.05
N ALA A 171 -5.16 2.12 -0.01
CA ALA A 171 -4.42 3.10 -0.79
C ALA A 171 -5.26 4.33 -1.13
N ARG A 172 -4.61 5.46 -1.38
CA ARG A 172 -5.21 6.69 -1.88
C ARG A 172 -4.45 7.15 -3.11
N LEU A 173 -5.18 7.64 -4.10
CA LEU A 173 -4.58 8.29 -5.25
C LEU A 173 -4.38 9.78 -4.95
N HIS A 174 -3.42 10.40 -5.63
CA HIS A 174 -3.09 11.80 -5.44
C HIS A 174 -2.80 12.45 -6.79
N LEU A 175 -3.32 13.64 -7.01
CA LEU A 175 -2.93 14.44 -8.16
C LEU A 175 -1.68 15.23 -7.78
N LEU A 176 -0.55 14.95 -8.44
CA LEU A 176 0.73 15.61 -8.17
C LEU A 176 0.92 16.86 -9.02
N THR A 177 0.57 16.76 -10.30
CA THR A 177 0.71 17.85 -11.26
C THR A 177 -0.47 17.86 -12.23
N LEU A 178 -0.93 19.05 -12.60
CA LEU A 178 -1.98 19.20 -13.60
C LEU A 178 -1.40 18.97 -15.00
N PRO A 179 -1.99 18.08 -15.81
CA PRO A 179 -1.58 17.92 -17.20
C PRO A 179 -1.92 19.17 -18.02
N SER A 180 -1.26 19.32 -19.17
CA SER A 180 -1.49 20.48 -20.06
C SER A 180 -2.75 20.38 -20.92
N SER A 181 -3.28 19.17 -21.08
CA SER A 181 -4.51 18.88 -21.82
C SER A 181 -5.30 17.81 -21.09
N SER A 182 -6.56 17.62 -21.48
CA SER A 182 -7.33 16.47 -21.03
C SER A 182 -6.57 15.17 -21.29
N LYS A 183 -6.59 14.25 -20.33
CA LYS A 183 -5.87 12.98 -20.35
C LYS A 183 -6.70 11.92 -19.64
N THR A 184 -6.85 10.76 -20.27
CA THR A 184 -7.44 9.58 -19.62
C THR A 184 -6.34 8.57 -19.36
N ILE A 185 -6.24 8.13 -18.12
CA ILE A 185 -5.31 7.11 -17.65
C ILE A 185 -6.11 5.80 -17.51
N PRO A 186 -5.73 4.73 -18.21
CA PRO A 186 -6.43 3.45 -18.10
C PRO A 186 -6.19 2.81 -16.74
N MET A 187 -6.96 1.76 -16.42
CA MET A 187 -6.68 0.93 -15.26
C MET A 187 -5.26 0.36 -15.32
N MET A 188 -4.58 0.33 -14.18
CA MET A 188 -3.24 -0.19 -14.06
C MET A 188 -3.15 -1.17 -12.90
N GLN A 189 -2.35 -2.22 -13.10
CA GLN A 189 -1.89 -3.08 -12.01
C GLN A 189 -0.55 -2.55 -11.51
N LEU A 190 -0.59 -1.99 -10.31
CA LEU A 190 0.54 -1.34 -9.67
C LEU A 190 1.08 -2.22 -8.54
N PRO A 191 2.21 -2.93 -8.74
CA PRO A 191 2.90 -3.59 -7.66
C PRO A 191 3.45 -2.54 -6.68
N LEU A 192 3.11 -2.70 -5.41
CA LEU A 192 3.57 -1.82 -4.33
C LEU A 192 4.78 -2.40 -3.60
N GLY A 193 4.86 -3.74 -3.55
CA GLY A 193 5.93 -4.43 -2.84
C GLY A 193 5.57 -5.87 -2.49
N LYS A 194 6.31 -6.44 -1.55
CA LYS A 194 6.16 -7.84 -1.12
C LYS A 194 6.33 -7.95 0.38
N ILE A 195 5.47 -8.75 1.03
CA ILE A 195 5.68 -9.18 2.42
C ILE A 195 6.32 -10.56 2.39
N LYS A 196 7.39 -10.76 3.15
CA LYS A 196 8.09 -12.03 3.26
C LYS A 196 8.47 -12.34 4.70
N LEU A 197 8.18 -13.58 5.11
CA LEU A 197 8.67 -14.14 6.35
C LEU A 197 10.15 -14.49 6.21
N LYS A 198 11.03 -13.94 7.06
CA LYS A 198 12.44 -14.35 7.04
C LYS A 198 12.59 -15.70 7.74
N LYS A 199 13.60 -16.45 7.31
CA LYS A 199 13.93 -17.74 7.89
C LYS A 199 14.22 -17.59 9.38
N TRP A 200 13.60 -18.45 10.18
CA TRP A 200 13.87 -18.59 11.60
C TRP A 200 14.40 -19.99 11.88
N GLU A 201 15.38 -20.10 12.76
CA GLU A 201 15.99 -21.36 13.14
C GLU A 201 16.24 -21.41 14.65
N ALA A 202 15.96 -22.57 15.25
CA ALA A 202 16.42 -22.92 16.60
C ALA A 202 17.13 -24.26 16.55
N LYS A 203 18.42 -24.29 16.90
CA LYS A 203 19.27 -25.48 16.78
C LYS A 203 19.45 -26.18 18.12
N ASN A 204 19.64 -27.50 18.07
CA ASN A 204 20.03 -28.34 19.23
C ASN A 204 19.14 -28.13 20.47
N GLN A 205 17.83 -28.10 20.28
CA GLN A 205 16.85 -27.90 21.34
C GLN A 205 16.58 -29.21 22.09
N GLY A 206 16.57 -29.11 23.42
CA GLY A 206 16.25 -30.22 24.33
C GLY A 206 17.25 -31.39 24.31
N VAL A 207 16.89 -32.45 25.04
CA VAL A 207 17.75 -33.64 25.23
C VAL A 207 18.00 -34.41 23.93
N GLY A 208 17.05 -34.35 22.99
CA GLY A 208 17.14 -35.02 21.68
C GLY A 208 17.88 -34.22 20.59
N ARG A 209 18.48 -33.06 20.93
CA ARG A 209 19.19 -32.17 19.99
C ARG A 209 18.41 -31.89 18.71
N VAL A 210 17.12 -31.58 18.85
CA VAL A 210 16.23 -31.32 17.72
C VAL A 210 16.43 -29.90 17.21
N SER A 211 16.49 -29.71 15.90
CA SER A 211 16.51 -28.39 15.28
C SER A 211 15.18 -28.08 14.60
N TYR A 212 14.74 -26.83 14.68
CA TYR A 212 13.50 -26.35 14.07
C TYR A 212 13.83 -25.25 13.06
N ILE A 213 13.22 -25.33 11.89
CA ILE A 213 13.38 -24.35 10.82
C ILE A 213 12.00 -23.93 10.35
N VAL A 214 11.75 -22.62 10.32
CA VAL A 214 10.57 -22.04 9.68
C VAL A 214 11.05 -21.15 8.55
N GLN A 215 10.57 -21.39 7.34
CA GLN A 215 11.03 -20.66 6.16
C GLN A 215 9.89 -20.38 5.19
N ASP A 216 10.04 -19.31 4.42
CA ASP A 216 9.13 -18.94 3.34
C ASP A 216 9.88 -18.89 2.02
N ARG A 217 9.48 -19.77 1.09
CA ARG A 217 10.07 -19.86 -0.26
C ARG A 217 9.35 -18.97 -1.27
N GLY A 218 8.20 -18.40 -0.93
CA GLY A 218 7.48 -17.45 -1.77
C GLY A 218 7.49 -16.02 -1.20
N SER A 219 6.36 -15.34 -1.41
CA SER A 219 6.05 -14.01 -0.89
C SER A 219 4.54 -13.78 -0.85
N LEU A 220 4.10 -12.77 -0.11
CA LEU A 220 2.79 -12.15 -0.32
C LEU A 220 3.01 -10.89 -1.17
N ASP A 221 2.55 -10.91 -2.41
CA ASP A 221 2.73 -9.79 -3.33
C ASP A 221 1.62 -8.76 -3.09
N VAL A 222 2.00 -7.49 -2.91
CA VAL A 222 1.11 -6.39 -2.56
C VAL A 222 0.87 -5.54 -3.79
N GLN A 223 -0.40 -5.40 -4.19
CA GLN A 223 -0.77 -4.77 -5.46
C GLN A 223 -1.98 -3.85 -5.30
N LEU A 224 -1.98 -2.77 -6.08
CA LEU A 224 -3.11 -1.88 -6.25
C LEU A 224 -3.58 -1.93 -7.71
N ASN A 225 -4.85 -2.20 -7.91
CA ASN A 225 -5.52 -2.03 -9.20
C ASN A 225 -6.23 -0.68 -9.21
N THR A 226 -5.71 0.25 -10.01
CA THR A 226 -6.26 1.60 -10.10
C THR A 226 -7.55 1.60 -10.93
N PRO A 227 -8.49 2.52 -10.65
CA PRO A 227 -9.60 2.76 -11.55
C PRO A 227 -9.12 3.48 -12.81
N ILE A 228 -10.04 3.70 -13.76
CA ILE A 228 -9.82 4.65 -14.85
C ILE A 228 -9.83 6.06 -14.25
N ILE A 229 -8.83 6.88 -14.60
CA ILE A 229 -8.72 8.26 -14.14
C ILE A 229 -8.86 9.20 -15.34
N SER A 230 -9.88 10.05 -15.32
CA SER A 230 -10.11 11.06 -16.36
C SER A 230 -9.75 12.44 -15.83
N LEU A 231 -8.69 13.04 -16.36
CA LEU A 231 -8.28 14.41 -16.11
C LEU A 231 -8.84 15.26 -17.25
N ILE A 232 -9.84 16.10 -16.98
CA ILE A 232 -10.58 16.85 -18.00
C ILE A 232 -10.28 18.34 -17.86
N GLN A 233 -9.67 18.92 -18.89
CA GLN A 233 -9.49 20.36 -18.99
C GLN A 233 -10.81 21.01 -19.41
N GLN A 234 -11.36 21.87 -18.57
CA GLN A 234 -12.48 22.76 -18.91
C GLN A 234 -11.97 24.19 -19.14
N GLN A 235 -12.36 24.78 -20.26
CA GLN A 235 -12.22 26.22 -20.46
C GLN A 235 -13.35 26.93 -19.72
N ARG A 236 -13.03 27.91 -18.88
CA ARG A 236 -14.06 28.78 -18.30
C ARG A 236 -14.71 29.55 -19.44
N GLN A 237 -16.01 29.34 -19.66
CA GLN A 237 -16.81 30.26 -20.45
C GLN A 237 -17.08 31.48 -19.57
N CYS A 238 -16.33 32.55 -19.77
CA CYS A 238 -16.71 33.85 -19.22
C CYS A 238 -17.90 34.35 -20.04
N THR A 239 -19.11 34.29 -19.47
CA THR A 239 -20.24 35.04 -20.01
C THR A 239 -20.08 36.49 -19.57
N LEU A 240 -19.90 37.40 -20.52
CA LEU A 240 -20.05 38.84 -20.26
C LEU A 240 -21.49 39.05 -19.80
N ASP A 241 -21.67 39.51 -18.56
CA ASP A 241 -22.97 39.95 -18.08
C ASP A 241 -23.39 41.15 -18.94
N SER A 242 -24.53 41.02 -19.63
CA SER A 242 -25.05 42.08 -20.52
C SER A 242 -25.55 43.31 -19.75
N ASN A 243 -25.59 43.22 -18.42
CA ASN A 243 -25.83 44.34 -17.51
C ASN A 243 -24.51 44.73 -16.81
N PRO A 244 -23.77 45.72 -17.31
CA PRO A 244 -22.57 46.19 -16.62
C PRO A 244 -22.97 46.79 -15.27
N VAL A 245 -22.58 46.13 -14.17
CA VAL A 245 -22.44 46.82 -12.88
C VAL A 245 -21.25 47.75 -13.05
N ASN A 246 -21.52 49.06 -13.10
CA ASN A 246 -20.52 50.11 -13.31
C ASN A 246 -19.31 49.89 -12.37
N PRO A 247 -18.17 49.40 -12.86
CA PRO A 247 -17.01 49.18 -12.01
C PRO A 247 -16.44 50.55 -11.68
N ASN A 248 -16.34 50.87 -10.39
CA ASN A 248 -15.66 52.09 -9.96
C ASN A 248 -14.27 52.13 -10.62
N PRO A 249 -13.89 53.23 -11.30
CA PRO A 249 -12.61 53.31 -11.98
C PRO A 249 -11.48 53.24 -10.95
N VAL A 250 -10.74 52.13 -10.96
CA VAL A 250 -9.49 52.00 -10.20
C VAL A 250 -8.45 52.85 -10.90
N LYS A 251 -8.03 53.95 -10.26
CA LYS A 251 -6.88 54.73 -10.71
C LYS A 251 -5.62 53.89 -10.56
N LEU A 252 -4.91 53.68 -11.66
CA LEU A 252 -3.56 53.13 -11.63
C LEU A 252 -2.62 54.16 -10.99
N PRO A 253 -1.70 53.74 -10.08
CA PRO A 253 -0.66 54.62 -9.59
C PRO A 253 0.29 54.96 -10.74
N ALA A 254 0.67 56.24 -10.83
CA ALA A 254 1.68 56.74 -11.76
C ALA A 254 3.09 56.28 -11.41
#